data_AF-A0A7L5Y1R9-F1
#
_entry.id   AF-A0A7L5Y1R9-F1
#
_cell.length_a   1.000
_cell.length_b   1.000
_cell.length_c   1.000
_cell.angle_alpha   90.00
_cell.angle_beta   90.00
_cell.angle_gamma   90.00
#
_symmetry.space_group_name_H-M   'P 1'
#
loop_
_entity.id
_entity.type
_entity.pdbx_description
1 polymer ?
#
loop_
_entity_poly.entity_id
_entity_poly.type
_entity_poly.pdbx_seq_one_letter_code
_entity_poly.pdbx_strand_id
1 'polypeptide(L)'
;MWEWRWESAWPAILACSAVTYLIRIGGYWLMGRVPVGPRMSRALDALPGAIFVAATLPIAVKAGPPGLAAAAAAGLTMLATKRDWAAIFLGLAAGAATRAAGF
;
A
#
# COMPACT_ATOMS: atom_id res chain seq x y z
N MET A 1 -16.45 -12.95 -24.43
CA MET A 1 -17.42 -13.23 -23.35
C MET A 1 -16.89 -14.44 -22.62
N TRP A 2 -16.06 -14.22 -21.60
CA TRP A 2 -15.35 -15.29 -20.90
C TRP A 2 -16.15 -15.64 -19.65
N GLU A 3 -17.10 -16.56 -19.78
CA GLU A 3 -17.86 -17.12 -18.65
C GLU A 3 -16.94 -18.04 -17.82
N TRP A 4 -16.01 -17.43 -17.07
CA TRP A 4 -15.38 -18.08 -15.93
C TRP A 4 -16.47 -18.32 -14.87
N ARG A 5 -17.18 -19.42 -15.00
CA ARG A 5 -18.18 -19.87 -14.03
C ARG A 5 -17.45 -20.50 -12.85
N TRP A 6 -16.86 -19.65 -12.00
CA TRP A 6 -16.29 -20.07 -10.72
C TRP A 6 -17.43 -20.38 -9.75
N GLU A 7 -18.00 -21.56 -9.86
CA GLU A 7 -19.07 -22.04 -8.95
C GLU A 7 -18.56 -22.17 -7.50
N SER A 8 -17.23 -22.12 -7.28
CA SER A 8 -16.60 -22.10 -5.97
C SER A 8 -15.34 -21.23 -5.94
N ALA A 9 -15.03 -20.65 -4.76
CA ALA A 9 -13.88 -19.76 -4.56
C ALA A 9 -12.50 -20.48 -4.55
N TRP A 10 -12.50 -21.82 -4.50
CA TRP A 10 -11.29 -22.63 -4.33
C TRP A 10 -10.22 -22.41 -5.39
N PRO A 11 -10.52 -22.36 -6.70
CA PRO A 11 -9.49 -22.19 -7.73
C PRO A 11 -8.76 -20.86 -7.61
N ALA A 12 -9.48 -19.78 -7.27
CA ALA A 12 -8.89 -18.46 -7.08
C ALA A 12 -7.95 -18.43 -5.87
N ILE A 13 -8.36 -19.05 -4.75
CA ILE A 13 -7.53 -19.14 -3.55
C ILE A 13 -6.28 -19.96 -3.81
N LEU A 14 -6.40 -21.11 -4.48
CA LEU A 14 -5.25 -21.95 -4.83
C LEU A 14 -4.30 -21.24 -5.79
N ALA A 15 -4.82 -20.54 -6.78
CA ALA A 15 -4.01 -19.74 -7.70
C ALA A 15 -3.28 -18.60 -6.97
N CYS A 16 -3.98 -17.80 -6.16
CA CYS A 16 -3.36 -16.73 -5.36
C CYS A 16 -2.30 -17.28 -4.40
N SER A 17 -2.58 -18.40 -3.74
CA SER A 17 -1.64 -19.07 -2.83
C SER A 17 -0.39 -19.52 -3.58
N ALA A 18 -0.55 -20.23 -4.70
CA ALA A 18 0.56 -20.69 -5.52
C ALA A 18 1.44 -19.53 -5.99
N VAL A 19 0.84 -18.46 -6.53
CA VAL A 19 1.56 -17.26 -6.97
C VAL A 19 2.32 -16.61 -5.80
N THR A 20 1.69 -16.49 -4.63
CA THR A 20 2.33 -15.92 -3.43
C THR A 20 3.55 -16.75 -3.00
N TYR A 21 3.43 -18.07 -3.01
CA TYR A 21 4.54 -18.98 -2.70
C TYR A 21 5.67 -18.88 -3.72
N LEU A 22 5.35 -18.82 -5.02
CA LEU A 22 6.34 -18.68 -6.08
C LEU A 22 7.13 -17.38 -5.95
N ILE A 23 6.47 -16.26 -5.64
CA ILE A 23 7.15 -14.97 -5.41
C ILE A 23 8.10 -15.06 -4.21
N ARG A 24 7.69 -15.68 -3.10
CA ARG A 24 8.55 -15.85 -1.92
C ARG A 24 9.76 -16.73 -2.21
N ILE A 25 9.54 -17.93 -2.76
CA ILE A 25 10.63 -18.88 -3.05
C ILE A 25 11.57 -18.30 -4.10
N GLY A 26 11.03 -17.66 -5.14
CA GLY A 26 11.81 -16.97 -6.16
C GLY A 26 12.67 -15.86 -5.59
N GLY A 27 12.13 -15.06 -4.65
CA GLY A 27 12.89 -14.02 -3.94
C GLY A 27 14.07 -14.57 -3.16
N TYR A 28 13.87 -15.64 -2.37
CA TYR A 28 14.96 -16.29 -1.62
C TYR A 28 16.03 -16.87 -2.56
N TRP A 29 15.61 -17.54 -3.64
CA TRP A 29 16.52 -18.10 -4.63
C TRP A 29 17.35 -17.04 -5.35
N LEU A 30 16.74 -15.89 -5.64
CA LEU A 30 17.39 -14.75 -6.28
C LEU A 30 18.39 -14.07 -5.35
N MET A 31 18.02 -13.85 -4.08
CA MET A 31 18.91 -13.25 -3.07
C MET A 31 20.14 -14.12 -2.77
N GLY A 32 20.05 -15.44 -2.94
CA GLY A 32 21.20 -16.33 -2.86
C GLY A 32 22.20 -16.21 -4.03
N ARG A 33 21.81 -15.58 -5.15
CA ARG A 33 22.63 -15.45 -6.38
C ARG A 33 23.05 -14.03 -6.71
N VAL A 34 22.30 -13.03 -6.27
CA VAL A 34 22.54 -11.63 -6.60
C VAL A 34 23.26 -10.92 -5.45
N PRO A 35 24.48 -10.41 -5.64
CA PRO A 35 25.18 -9.65 -4.61
C PRO A 35 24.43 -8.34 -4.33
N VAL A 36 24.04 -8.14 -3.07
CA VAL A 36 23.33 -6.93 -2.64
C VAL A 36 24.34 -5.79 -2.46
N GLY A 37 24.50 -4.98 -3.52
CA GLY A 37 25.33 -3.77 -3.47
C GLY A 37 24.65 -2.58 -2.76
N PRO A 38 25.39 -1.48 -2.51
CA PRO A 38 24.86 -0.29 -1.81
C PRO A 38 23.61 0.34 -2.46
N ARG A 39 23.50 0.28 -3.79
CA ARG A 39 22.32 0.77 -4.52
C ARG A 39 21.10 -0.12 -4.30
N MET A 40 21.29 -1.45 -4.31
CA MET A 40 20.21 -2.41 -4.07
C MET A 40 19.70 -2.31 -2.64
N SER A 41 20.59 -2.19 -1.64
CA SER A 41 20.18 -1.99 -0.24
C SER A 41 19.26 -0.78 -0.08
N ARG A 42 19.63 0.38 -0.63
CA ARG A 42 18.78 1.59 -0.56
C ARG A 42 17.43 1.41 -1.24
N ALA A 43 17.38 0.65 -2.34
CA ALA A 43 16.12 0.33 -3.01
C ALA A 43 15.25 -0.61 -2.16
N LEU A 44 15.85 -1.60 -1.51
CA LEU A 44 15.20 -2.50 -0.56
C LEU A 44 14.69 -1.74 0.69
N ASP A 45 15.44 -0.77 1.19
CA ASP A 45 15.03 0.06 2.32
C ASP A 45 13.84 0.98 1.97
N ALA A 46 13.72 1.40 0.71
CA ALA A 46 12.61 2.23 0.23
C ALA A 46 11.33 1.42 -0.11
N LEU A 47 11.46 0.11 -0.34
CA LEU A 47 10.36 -0.77 -0.77
C LEU A 47 9.16 -0.80 0.20
N PRO A 48 9.34 -0.94 1.54
CA PRO A 48 8.21 -0.97 2.48
C PRO A 48 7.32 0.27 2.37
N GLY A 49 7.94 1.45 2.29
CA GLY A 49 7.21 2.71 2.10
C GLY A 49 6.55 2.80 0.72
N ALA A 50 7.27 2.41 -0.33
CA ALA A 50 6.76 2.47 -1.70
C ALA A 50 5.54 1.55 -1.91
N ILE A 51 5.57 0.33 -1.39
CA ILE A 51 4.45 -0.64 -1.49
C ILE A 51 3.23 -0.11 -0.74
N PHE A 52 3.43 0.45 0.46
CA PHE A 52 2.34 1.06 1.23
C PHE A 52 1.67 2.19 0.44
N VAL A 53 2.47 3.12 -0.10
CA VAL A 53 1.93 4.22 -0.93
C VAL A 53 1.22 3.67 -2.17
N ALA A 54 1.79 2.69 -2.86
CA ALA A 54 1.16 2.09 -4.04
C ALA A 54 -0.20 1.43 -3.74
N ALA A 55 -0.34 0.81 -2.56
CA ALA A 55 -1.58 0.17 -2.13
C ALA A 55 -2.62 1.19 -1.64
N THR A 56 -2.20 2.21 -0.89
CA THR A 56 -3.10 3.17 -0.24
C THR A 56 -3.51 4.31 -1.15
N LEU A 57 -2.64 4.74 -2.08
CA LEU A 57 -2.92 5.85 -3.00
C LEU A 57 -4.22 5.67 -3.81
N PRO A 58 -4.51 4.51 -4.46
CA PRO A 58 -5.76 4.36 -5.19
C PRO A 58 -6.99 4.40 -4.27
N ILE A 59 -6.85 3.99 -3.00
CA ILE A 59 -7.92 4.07 -2.00
C ILE A 59 -8.21 5.54 -1.68
N ALA A 60 -7.16 6.33 -1.46
CA ALA A 60 -7.28 7.77 -1.20
C ALA A 60 -7.87 8.53 -2.40
N VAL A 61 -7.44 8.20 -3.62
CA VAL A 61 -7.96 8.78 -4.86
C VAL A 61 -9.43 8.42 -5.08
N LYS A 62 -9.82 7.15 -4.86
CA LYS A 62 -11.21 6.70 -4.99
C LYS A 62 -12.15 7.34 -3.96
N ALA A 63 -11.62 7.71 -2.79
CA ALA A 63 -12.37 8.42 -1.75
C ALA A 63 -12.55 9.92 -2.05
N GLY A 64 -12.04 10.44 -3.18
CA GLY A 64 -12.27 11.81 -3.62
C GLY A 64 -11.52 12.87 -2.79
N PRO A 65 -11.98 14.13 -2.80
CA PRO A 65 -11.34 15.22 -2.07
C PRO A 65 -11.11 14.91 -0.58
N PRO A 66 -12.04 14.27 0.16
CA PRO A 66 -11.80 13.91 1.55
C PRO A 66 -10.69 12.88 1.76
N GLY A 67 -10.60 11.89 0.88
CA GLY A 67 -9.54 10.88 0.93
C GLY A 67 -8.15 11.48 0.70
N LEU A 68 -8.04 12.38 -0.29
CA LEU A 68 -6.80 13.07 -0.60
C LEU A 68 -6.39 14.04 0.52
N ALA A 69 -7.34 14.79 1.10
CA ALA A 69 -7.08 15.68 2.21
C ALA A 69 -6.61 14.93 3.45
N ALA A 70 -7.25 13.81 3.79
CA ALA A 70 -6.84 12.95 4.90
C ALA A 70 -5.42 12.39 4.70
N ALA A 71 -5.14 11.87 3.50
CA ALA A 71 -3.83 11.31 3.17
C ALA A 71 -2.71 12.37 3.17
N ALA A 72 -2.98 13.56 2.61
CA ALA A 72 -2.04 14.68 2.60
C ALA A 72 -1.78 15.19 4.03
N ALA A 73 -2.82 15.40 4.82
CA ALA A 73 -2.68 15.85 6.21
C ALA A 73 -1.90 14.82 7.06
N ALA A 74 -2.22 13.53 6.97
CA ALA A 74 -1.48 12.48 7.67
C ALA A 74 -0.01 12.42 7.23
N GLY A 75 0.24 12.51 5.92
CA GLY A 75 1.60 12.50 5.37
C GLY A 75 2.44 13.69 5.82
N LEU A 76 1.91 14.91 5.70
CA LEU A 76 2.60 16.14 6.08
C LEU A 76 2.89 16.20 7.58
N THR A 77 1.95 15.74 8.40
CA THR A 77 2.10 15.75 9.87
C THR A 77 3.06 14.67 10.36
N MET A 78 3.10 13.51 9.69
CA MET A 78 4.14 12.51 9.89
C MET A 78 5.53 13.05 9.54
N LEU A 79 5.66 13.75 8.41
CA LEU A 79 6.93 14.35 7.97
C LEU A 79 7.42 15.41 8.96
N ALA A 80 6.52 16.23 9.50
CA ALA A 80 6.86 17.30 10.44
C ALA A 80 7.12 16.81 11.87
N THR A 81 6.27 15.92 12.39
CA THR A 81 6.25 15.58 13.82
C THR A 81 6.94 14.24 14.10
N LYS A 82 7.00 13.33 13.12
CA LYS A 82 7.44 11.93 13.27
C LYS A 82 6.74 11.20 14.44
N ARG A 83 5.49 11.58 14.73
CA ARG A 83 4.65 10.99 15.77
C ARG A 83 3.39 10.42 15.12
N ASP A 84 3.24 9.10 15.18
CA ASP A 84 2.12 8.38 14.55
C ASP A 84 0.76 8.88 15.03
N TRP A 85 0.63 9.11 16.35
CA TRP A 85 -0.61 9.61 16.94
C TRP A 85 -1.04 10.95 16.34
N ALA A 86 -0.10 11.90 16.19
CA ALA A 86 -0.40 13.21 15.62
C ALA A 86 -0.86 13.08 14.16
N ALA A 87 -0.24 12.18 13.40
CA ALA A 87 -0.61 11.95 12.00
C ALA A 87 -2.00 11.34 11.84
N ILE A 88 -2.35 10.39 12.71
CA ILE A 88 -3.67 9.76 12.71
C ILE A 88 -4.76 10.80 13.05
N PHE A 89 -4.58 11.58 14.11
CA PHE A 89 -5.57 12.57 14.54
C PHE A 89 -5.77 13.67 13.48
N LEU A 90 -4.68 14.23 12.95
CA LEU A 90 -4.77 15.31 11.97
C LEU A 90 -5.25 14.83 10.61
N GLY A 91 -4.86 13.62 10.19
CA GLY A 91 -5.39 12.99 8.97
C GLY A 91 -6.89 12.74 9.06
N LEU A 92 -7.35 12.16 10.18
CA LEU A 92 -8.77 11.93 10.40
C LEU A 92 -9.56 13.24 10.48
N ALA A 93 -9.06 14.22 11.23
CA ALA A 93 -9.69 15.53 11.37
C ALA A 93 -9.81 16.24 10.01
N ALA A 94 -8.76 16.20 9.18
CA ALA A 94 -8.79 16.79 7.84
C ALA A 94 -9.83 16.11 6.94
N GLY A 95 -9.84 14.77 6.88
CA GLY A 95 -10.82 14.02 6.10
C GLY A 95 -12.26 14.27 6.55
N ALA A 96 -12.49 14.30 7.87
CA ALA A 96 -13.79 14.60 8.44
C ALA A 96 -14.24 16.03 8.14
N ALA A 97 -13.35 17.02 8.26
CA ALA A 97 -13.64 18.42 7.97
C ALA A 97 -13.99 18.62 6.49
N THR A 98 -13.24 18.02 5.57
CA THR A 98 -13.53 18.11 4.14
C THR A 98 -14.83 17.43 3.77
N ARG A 99 -15.14 16.28 4.40
CA ARG A 99 -16.40 15.58 4.20
C ARG A 99 -17.58 16.38 4.77
N ALA A 100 -17.40 17.03 5.92
CA ALA A 100 -18.41 17.89 6.53
C ALA A 100 -18.68 19.16 5.72
N ALA A 101 -17.68 19.65 4.97
CA ALA A 101 -17.82 20.78 4.06
C ALA A 101 -18.60 20.44 2.77
N GLY A 102 -19.05 19.19 2.59
CA GLY A 102 -19.87 18.77 1.45
C GLY A 102 -19.09 18.36 0.21
N PHE A 103 -17.78 18.12 0.34
CA PHE A 103 -16.91 17.55 -0.70
C PHE A 103 -16.76 16.04 -0.58
#